data_AF-A0A938DXJ4-F1
#
_entry.id   AF-A0A938DXJ4-F1
#
_cell.length_a   1.000
_cell.length_b   1.000
_cell.length_c   1.000
_cell.angle_alpha   90.00
_cell.angle_beta   90.00
_cell.angle_gamma   90.00
#
_symmetry.space_group_name_H-M   'P 1'
#
loop_
_entity.id
_entity.type
_entity.pdbx_description
1 polymer ?
#
loop_
_entity_poly.entity_id
_entity_poly.type
_entity_poly.pdbx_seq_one_letter_code
_entity_poly.pdbx_strand_id
1 'polypeptide(L)'
;MGDAASQVFPAHGSGIGIGLIAGTVLAEQVAGFADPGGEAATWSYQAAFQRGFGGTLAAFDVMRRFNSAIGTDGVRELFRSGMFTPTVARDGLEQRWSVPPAAEALTSLRRMAAAPRRGAPMAAALARAAAVRSLYRRHPAGPDEAALGRWSAATARLFGPAVTRASSSSTPSRPARGPVP
;
A
#
# COMPACT_ATOMS: atom_id res chain seq x y z
N MET A 1 -11.59 -11.87 5.84
CA MET A 1 -10.20 -11.56 6.28
C MET A 1 -9.19 -12.23 5.36
N GLY A 2 -7.89 -11.94 5.51
CA GLY A 2 -6.82 -12.49 4.68
C GLY A 2 -6.92 -12.04 3.21
N ASP A 3 -6.52 -12.93 2.30
CA ASP A 3 -6.50 -12.66 0.86
C ASP A 3 -7.89 -12.27 0.33
N ALA A 4 -8.96 -12.89 0.83
CA ALA A 4 -10.34 -12.55 0.47
C ALA A 4 -10.71 -11.09 0.82
N ALA A 5 -10.02 -10.48 1.79
CA ALA A 5 -10.19 -9.08 2.18
C ALA A 5 -9.08 -8.16 1.65
N SER A 6 -8.28 -8.62 0.67
CA SER A 6 -7.14 -7.87 0.13
C SER A 6 -6.10 -7.45 1.20
N GLN A 7 -5.90 -8.29 2.22
CA GLN A 7 -4.99 -7.99 3.33
C GLN A 7 -3.54 -8.41 3.06
N VAL A 8 -3.15 -8.64 1.80
CA VAL A 8 -1.77 -8.99 1.43
C VAL A 8 -0.85 -7.77 1.54
N PHE A 9 0.36 -7.94 2.09
CA PHE A 9 1.30 -6.84 2.23
C PHE A 9 1.82 -6.35 0.86
N PRO A 10 1.55 -5.10 0.43
CA PRO A 10 1.77 -4.70 -0.97
C PRO A 10 3.22 -4.65 -1.42
N ALA A 11 4.19 -4.51 -0.51
CA ALA A 11 5.59 -4.37 -0.88
C ALA A 11 6.20 -5.66 -1.44
N HIS A 12 5.82 -6.82 -0.90
CA HIS A 12 6.44 -8.11 -1.22
C HIS A 12 5.41 -9.27 -1.35
N GLY A 13 4.11 -9.00 -1.25
CA GLY A 13 3.07 -9.98 -1.54
C GLY A 13 2.84 -11.05 -0.47
N SER A 14 3.36 -10.88 0.75
CA SER A 14 3.12 -11.87 1.82
C SER A 14 1.79 -11.59 2.52
N GLY A 15 0.91 -12.59 2.54
CA GLY A 15 -0.41 -12.52 3.18
C GLY A 15 -0.52 -13.29 4.49
N ILE A 16 0.38 -14.25 4.77
CA ILE A 16 0.23 -15.18 5.90
C ILE A 16 0.23 -14.46 7.24
N GLY A 17 1.27 -13.67 7.54
CA GLY A 17 1.42 -13.03 8.84
C GLY A 17 0.28 -12.05 9.16
N ILE A 18 -0.02 -11.17 8.20
CA ILE A 18 -1.12 -10.21 8.33
C ILE A 18 -2.50 -10.86 8.32
N GLY A 19 -2.66 -12.00 7.64
CA GLY A 19 -3.87 -12.83 7.69
C GLY A 19 -4.10 -13.45 9.06
N LEU A 20 -3.04 -13.95 9.72
CA LEU A 20 -3.11 -14.44 11.10
C LEU A 20 -3.47 -13.31 12.06
N ILE A 21 -2.83 -12.15 11.94
CA ILE A 21 -3.17 -10.95 12.71
C ILE A 21 -4.64 -10.57 12.51
N ALA A 22 -5.12 -10.58 11.27
CA ALA A 22 -6.51 -10.28 10.97
C ALA A 22 -7.48 -11.27 11.64
N GLY A 23 -7.10 -12.56 11.72
CA GLY A 23 -7.86 -13.58 12.44
C GLY A 23 -7.89 -13.34 13.95
N THR A 24 -6.75 -13.00 14.55
CA THR A 24 -6.67 -12.63 15.97
C THR A 24 -7.54 -11.41 16.27
N VAL A 25 -7.39 -10.33 15.49
CA VAL A 25 -8.20 -9.12 15.66
C VAL A 25 -9.68 -9.43 15.48
N LEU A 26 -10.06 -10.26 14.50
CA LEU A 26 -11.45 -10.68 14.34
C LEU A 26 -11.97 -11.38 15.59
N ALA A 27 -11.27 -12.42 16.05
CA ALA A 27 -11.67 -13.20 17.22
C ALA A 27 -11.80 -12.32 18.48
N GLU A 28 -10.82 -11.45 18.74
CA GLU A 28 -10.84 -10.52 19.88
C GLU A 28 -12.00 -9.54 19.82
N GLN A 29 -12.28 -8.97 18.63
CA GLN A 29 -13.31 -7.94 18.49
C GLN A 29 -14.72 -8.51 18.54
N VAL A 30 -14.94 -9.77 18.14
CA VAL A 30 -16.29 -10.37 18.14
C VAL A 30 -16.61 -11.16 19.41
N ALA A 31 -15.61 -11.50 20.24
CA ALA A 31 -15.77 -12.37 21.41
C ALA A 31 -16.81 -11.89 22.44
N GLY A 32 -17.01 -10.56 22.55
CA GLY A 32 -17.97 -9.97 23.50
C GLY A 32 -19.39 -9.80 22.96
N PHE A 33 -19.65 -10.14 21.70
CA PHE A 33 -20.95 -9.93 21.07
C PHE A 33 -21.81 -11.19 21.11
N ALA A 34 -23.10 -11.03 21.43
CA ALA A 34 -24.07 -12.14 21.42
C ALA A 34 -24.27 -12.72 20.01
N ASP A 35 -24.19 -11.86 18.99
CA ASP A 35 -24.13 -12.24 17.58
C ASP A 35 -22.78 -11.80 16.98
N PRO A 36 -21.79 -12.71 16.88
CA PRO A 36 -20.49 -12.42 16.26
C PRO A 36 -20.56 -12.05 14.78
N GLY A 37 -21.66 -12.38 14.09
CA GLY A 37 -21.90 -12.03 12.69
C GLY A 37 -22.66 -10.71 12.51
N GLY A 38 -23.18 -10.15 13.59
CA GLY A 38 -23.98 -8.92 13.57
C GLY A 38 -23.19 -7.69 13.13
N GLU A 39 -23.90 -6.66 12.68
CA GLU A 39 -23.31 -5.42 12.18
C GLU A 39 -22.35 -4.78 13.20
N ALA A 40 -22.73 -4.71 14.47
CA ALA A 40 -21.90 -4.11 15.51
C ALA A 40 -20.57 -4.88 15.72
N ALA A 41 -20.61 -6.21 15.71
CA ALA A 41 -19.44 -7.07 15.89
C ALA A 41 -18.48 -6.96 14.69
N THR A 42 -19.03 -7.07 13.48
CA THR A 42 -18.28 -6.98 12.22
C THR A 42 -17.70 -5.57 12.00
N TRP A 43 -18.41 -4.52 12.42
CA TRP A 43 -17.87 -3.16 12.40
C TRP A 43 -16.74 -2.96 13.40
N SER A 44 -16.85 -3.54 14.61
CA SER A 44 -15.78 -3.48 15.61
C SER A 44 -14.47 -4.07 15.05
N TYR A 45 -14.56 -5.24 14.40
CA TYR A 45 -13.44 -5.84 13.68
C TYR A 45 -12.89 -4.91 12.59
N GLN A 46 -13.75 -4.41 11.70
CA GLN A 46 -13.33 -3.56 10.59
C GLN A 46 -12.62 -2.30 11.10
N ALA A 47 -13.19 -1.61 12.08
CA ALA A 47 -12.62 -0.41 12.66
C ALA A 47 -11.27 -0.68 13.32
N ALA A 48 -11.16 -1.75 14.13
CA ALA A 48 -9.91 -2.14 14.77
C ALA A 48 -8.81 -2.45 13.75
N PHE A 49 -9.12 -3.28 12.75
CA PHE A 49 -8.16 -3.66 11.72
C PHE A 49 -7.70 -2.46 10.88
N GLN A 50 -8.62 -1.62 10.41
CA GLN A 50 -8.29 -0.48 9.56
C GLN A 50 -7.45 0.57 10.30
N ARG A 51 -7.79 0.85 11.56
CA ARG A 51 -7.05 1.80 12.40
C ARG A 51 -5.68 1.28 12.83
N GLY A 52 -5.56 -0.03 13.07
CA GLY A 52 -4.31 -0.67 13.48
C GLY A 52 -3.34 -0.94 12.32
N PHE A 53 -3.84 -1.53 11.22
CA PHE A 53 -3.01 -2.11 10.16
C PHE A 53 -3.31 -1.52 8.77
N GLY A 54 -4.57 -1.15 8.50
CA GLY A 54 -4.99 -0.66 7.20
C GLY A 54 -4.17 0.52 6.69
N GLY A 55 -3.79 1.46 7.58
CA GLY A 55 -2.96 2.60 7.21
C GLY A 55 -1.54 2.22 6.75
N THR A 56 -0.95 1.18 7.32
CA THR A 56 0.35 0.67 6.89
C THR A 56 0.22 -0.01 5.53
N LEU A 57 -0.76 -0.90 5.36
CA LEU A 57 -1.04 -1.55 4.08
C LEU A 57 -1.28 -0.53 2.97
N ALA A 58 -2.11 0.49 3.23
CA ALA A 58 -2.41 1.54 2.28
C ALA A 58 -1.18 2.37 1.89
N ALA A 59 -0.32 2.71 2.85
CA ALA A 59 0.93 3.44 2.59
C ALA A 59 1.89 2.62 1.71
N PHE A 60 2.00 1.32 1.96
CA PHE A 60 2.81 0.44 1.10
C PHE A 60 2.18 0.20 -0.27
N ASP A 61 0.85 0.25 -0.43
CA ASP A 61 0.23 0.23 -1.76
C ASP A 61 0.57 1.50 -2.56
N VAL A 62 0.62 2.67 -1.92
CA VAL A 62 1.11 3.90 -2.57
C VAL A 62 2.54 3.72 -3.08
N MET A 63 3.43 3.16 -2.25
CA MET A 63 4.81 2.89 -2.65
C MET A 63 4.91 1.83 -3.75
N ARG A 64 4.09 0.78 -3.71
CA ARG A 64 4.00 -0.24 -4.76
C ARG A 64 3.60 0.39 -6.10
N ARG A 65 2.59 1.26 -6.11
CA ARG A 65 2.14 1.99 -7.32
C ARG A 65 3.24 2.91 -7.84
N PHE A 66 3.95 3.62 -6.97
CA PHE A 66 5.08 4.45 -7.34
C PHE A 66 6.21 3.63 -7.99
N ASN A 67 6.64 2.54 -7.35
CA ASN A 67 7.68 1.64 -7.88
C ASN A 67 7.25 1.05 -9.24
N SER A 68 5.97 0.71 -9.39
CA SER A 68 5.41 0.20 -10.65
C SER A 68 5.43 1.26 -11.76
N ALA A 69 5.18 2.54 -11.42
CA ALA A 69 5.12 3.64 -12.38
C ALA A 69 6.51 4.05 -12.89
N ILE A 70 7.54 4.02 -12.04
CA ILE A 70 8.92 4.35 -12.45
C ILE A 70 9.63 3.19 -13.16
N GLY A 71 9.07 1.98 -13.10
CA GLY A 71 9.60 0.79 -13.74
C GLY A 71 10.97 0.34 -13.21
N THR A 72 11.52 -0.71 -13.82
CA THR A 72 12.78 -1.33 -13.41
C THR A 72 13.96 -0.36 -13.42
N ASP A 73 14.07 0.48 -14.45
CA ASP A 73 15.18 1.43 -14.57
C ASP A 73 15.08 2.54 -13.53
N GLY A 74 13.87 3.04 -13.25
CA GLY A 74 13.64 4.02 -12.19
C GLY A 74 13.95 3.45 -10.81
N VAL A 75 13.54 2.21 -10.52
CA VAL A 75 13.91 1.52 -9.28
C VAL A 75 15.43 1.37 -9.18
N ARG A 76 16.11 0.91 -10.24
CA ARG A 76 17.58 0.78 -10.26
C ARG A 76 18.27 2.11 -9.95
N GLU A 77 17.75 3.21 -10.45
CA GLU A 77 18.26 4.55 -10.18
C GLU A 77 18.02 5.00 -8.73
N LEU A 78 16.91 4.62 -8.10
CA LEU A 78 16.69 4.88 -6.66
C LEU A 78 17.72 4.15 -5.79
N PHE A 79 18.11 2.92 -6.16
CA PHE A 79 19.19 2.20 -5.50
C PHE A 79 20.54 2.91 -5.70
N ARG A 80 20.89 3.26 -6.95
CA ARG A 80 22.16 3.94 -7.27
C ARG A 80 22.31 5.31 -6.60
N SER A 81 21.21 6.07 -6.52
CA SER A 81 21.19 7.37 -5.83
C SER A 81 21.24 7.25 -4.31
N GLY A 82 21.13 6.04 -3.76
CA GLY A 82 21.09 5.78 -2.32
C GLY A 82 19.80 6.25 -1.65
N MET A 83 18.74 6.57 -2.40
CA MET A 83 17.44 6.92 -1.81
C MET A 83 16.73 5.70 -1.21
N PHE A 84 17.09 4.50 -1.67
CA PHE A 84 16.64 3.24 -1.08
C PHE A 84 17.70 2.70 -0.11
N THR A 85 17.61 3.07 1.17
CA THR A 85 18.60 2.68 2.18
C THR A 85 18.34 1.27 2.72
N PRO A 86 19.34 0.60 3.34
CA PRO A 86 19.14 -0.67 4.02
C PRO A 86 18.05 -0.61 5.11
N THR A 87 17.88 0.54 5.77
CA THR A 87 16.82 0.79 6.75
C THR A 87 15.44 0.70 6.08
N VAL A 88 15.24 1.42 4.98
CA VAL A 88 13.97 1.38 4.22
C VAL A 88 13.69 -0.03 3.69
N ALA A 89 14.71 -0.73 3.21
CA ALA A 89 14.58 -2.11 2.73
C ALA A 89 14.14 -3.04 3.87
N ARG A 90 14.80 -2.96 5.04
CA ARG A 90 14.46 -3.75 6.22
C ARG A 90 13.06 -3.45 6.72
N ASP A 91 12.70 -2.19 6.89
CA ASP A 91 11.36 -1.77 7.33
C ASP A 91 10.27 -2.29 6.39
N GLY A 92 10.53 -2.27 5.07
CA GLY A 92 9.63 -2.86 4.08
C GLY A 92 9.47 -4.37 4.21
N LEU A 93 10.54 -5.10 4.53
CA LEU A 93 10.52 -6.55 4.77
C LEU A 93 9.86 -6.93 6.10
N GLU A 94 10.06 -6.11 7.13
CA GLU A 94 9.47 -6.28 8.47
C GLU A 94 8.01 -5.80 8.54
N GLN A 95 7.46 -5.28 7.44
CA GLN A 95 6.09 -4.75 7.36
C GLN A 95 5.85 -3.53 8.27
N ARG A 96 6.90 -2.73 8.50
CA ARG A 96 6.88 -1.58 9.41
C ARG A 96 6.94 -0.28 8.63
N TRP A 97 6.05 0.64 8.98
CA TRP A 97 6.18 2.03 8.56
C TRP A 97 6.96 2.82 9.61
N SER A 98 8.28 2.87 9.43
CA SER A 98 9.20 3.59 10.31
C SER A 98 9.60 4.94 9.72
N VAL A 99 9.89 5.90 10.58
CA VAL A 99 10.57 7.14 10.18
C VAL A 99 12.07 6.88 10.28
N PRO A 100 12.87 7.10 9.22
CA PRO A 100 14.31 6.95 9.30
C PRO A 100 14.90 7.86 10.38
N PRO A 101 16.06 7.50 10.97
CA PRO A 101 16.81 8.40 11.84
C PRO A 101 17.04 9.78 11.20
N ALA A 102 17.08 10.85 11.99
CA ALA A 102 17.13 12.22 11.48
C ALA A 102 18.28 12.47 10.48
N ALA A 103 19.45 11.88 10.72
CA ALA A 103 20.60 11.97 9.81
C ALA A 103 20.34 11.30 8.45
N GLU A 104 19.68 10.14 8.44
CA GLU A 104 19.27 9.44 7.21
C GLU A 104 18.16 10.20 6.48
N ALA A 105 17.21 10.76 7.22
CA ALA A 105 16.14 11.59 6.65
C ALA A 105 16.71 12.85 5.98
N LEU A 106 17.63 13.55 6.64
CA LEU A 106 18.30 14.72 6.07
C LEU A 106 19.13 14.37 4.83
N THR A 107 19.84 13.23 4.87
CA THR A 107 20.61 12.74 3.72
C THR A 107 19.69 12.43 2.55
N SER A 108 18.57 11.74 2.81
CA SER A 108 17.55 11.43 1.80
C SER A 108 16.95 12.71 1.21
N LEU A 109 16.66 13.71 2.05
CA LEU A 109 16.15 15.01 1.61
C LEU A 109 17.15 15.74 0.71
N ARG A 110 18.43 15.78 1.10
CA ARG A 110 19.50 16.39 0.28
C ARG A 110 19.63 15.67 -1.08
N ARG A 111 19.57 14.34 -1.09
CA ARG A 111 19.59 13.54 -2.34
C ARG A 111 18.39 13.86 -3.24
N MET A 112 17.20 14.00 -2.67
CA MET A 112 16.01 14.37 -3.43
C MET A 112 16.11 15.80 -4.00
N ALA A 113 16.63 16.74 -3.21
CA ALA A 113 16.85 18.12 -3.64
C ALA A 113 17.91 18.24 -4.75
N ALA A 114 18.96 17.42 -4.70
CA ALA A 114 20.02 17.38 -5.72
C ALA A 114 19.56 16.76 -7.06
N ALA A 115 18.45 16.02 -7.07
CA ALA A 115 17.92 15.35 -8.26
C ALA A 115 16.41 15.60 -8.44
N PRO A 116 15.97 16.85 -8.66
CA PRO A 116 14.57 17.25 -8.54
C PRO A 116 13.62 16.51 -9.49
N ARG A 117 14.07 16.17 -10.70
CA ARG A 117 13.28 15.37 -11.67
C ARG A 117 12.88 13.99 -11.13
N ARG A 118 13.65 13.45 -10.19
CA ARG A 118 13.43 12.11 -9.59
C ARG A 118 12.94 12.22 -8.14
N GLY A 119 13.47 13.21 -7.41
CA GLY A 119 13.11 13.49 -6.03
C GLY A 119 11.68 13.97 -5.87
N ALA A 120 11.15 14.79 -6.79
CA ALA A 120 9.79 15.31 -6.67
C ALA A 120 8.71 14.20 -6.74
N PRO A 121 8.75 13.25 -7.70
CA PRO A 121 7.83 12.11 -7.69
C PRO A 121 7.92 11.25 -6.42
N MET A 122 9.14 10.98 -5.93
CA MET A 122 9.35 10.23 -4.68
C MET A 122 8.79 10.97 -3.47
N ALA A 123 9.07 12.26 -3.33
CA ALA A 123 8.54 13.09 -2.25
C ALA A 123 6.99 13.14 -2.28
N ALA A 124 6.39 13.26 -3.48
CA ALA A 124 4.94 13.20 -3.63
C ALA A 124 4.37 11.83 -3.22
N ALA A 125 5.03 10.72 -3.56
CA ALA A 125 4.63 9.38 -3.14
C ALA A 125 4.71 9.22 -1.61
N LEU A 126 5.80 9.69 -0.98
CA LEU A 126 5.97 9.66 0.47
C LEU A 126 4.94 10.51 1.20
N ALA A 127 4.67 11.72 0.71
CA ALA A 127 3.65 12.60 1.26
C ALA A 127 2.24 11.95 1.19
N ARG A 128 1.92 11.35 0.04
CA ARG A 128 0.66 10.61 -0.14
C ARG A 128 0.57 9.39 0.77
N ALA A 129 1.65 8.62 0.93
CA ALA A 129 1.71 7.47 1.82
C ALA A 129 1.51 7.88 3.30
N ALA A 130 2.10 9.00 3.73
CA ALA A 130 1.88 9.56 5.06
C ALA A 130 0.41 10.03 5.25
N ALA A 131 -0.14 10.72 4.25
CA ALA A 131 -1.53 11.19 4.27
C ALA A 131 -2.53 10.03 4.38
N VAL A 132 -2.37 8.98 3.57
CA VAL A 132 -3.28 7.83 3.60
C VAL A 132 -3.16 7.06 4.92
N ARG A 133 -1.94 6.89 5.46
CA ARG A 133 -1.75 6.27 6.77
C ARG A 133 -2.46 7.03 7.88
N SER A 134 -2.41 8.37 7.85
CA SER A 134 -3.13 9.23 8.79
C SER A 134 -4.65 9.10 8.63
N LEU A 135 -5.14 9.05 7.40
CA LEU A 135 -6.57 8.91 7.11
C LEU A 135 -7.15 7.59 7.63
N TYR A 136 -6.43 6.48 7.48
CA TYR A 136 -6.90 5.16 7.94
C TYR A 136 -7.03 5.05 9.47
N ARG A 137 -6.20 5.79 10.24
CA ARG A 137 -6.38 5.92 11.70
C ARG A 137 -7.71 6.55 12.09
N ARG A 138 -8.36 7.25 11.16
CA ARG A 138 -9.67 7.90 11.33
C ARG A 138 -10.82 7.13 10.68
N HIS A 139 -10.62 5.86 10.31
CA HIS A 139 -11.74 5.00 9.90
C HIS A 139 -12.88 5.09 10.94
N PRO A 140 -14.16 5.17 10.55
CA PRO A 140 -15.25 5.34 11.51
C PRO A 140 -15.30 4.22 12.56
N ALA A 141 -15.67 4.56 13.80
CA ALA A 141 -15.64 3.63 14.94
C ALA A 141 -16.90 2.75 15.01
N GLY A 142 -18.01 3.25 14.47
CA GLY A 142 -19.31 2.57 14.43
C GLY A 142 -19.97 2.75 13.06
N PRO A 143 -21.08 2.05 12.81
CA PRO A 143 -21.78 1.98 11.53
C PRO A 143 -22.44 3.32 11.18
N ASP A 144 -21.63 4.26 10.71
CA ASP A 144 -22.05 5.55 10.17
C ASP A 144 -21.71 5.56 8.68
N GLU A 145 -22.71 5.31 7.84
CA GLU A 145 -22.59 5.28 6.39
C GLU A 145 -22.07 6.59 5.81
N ALA A 146 -22.48 7.73 6.36
CA ALA A 146 -22.05 9.04 5.88
C ALA A 146 -20.57 9.27 6.22
N ALA A 147 -20.12 8.89 7.41
CA ALA A 147 -18.71 8.95 7.79
C ALA A 147 -17.87 7.98 6.95
N LEU A 148 -18.36 6.77 6.71
CA LEU A 148 -17.69 5.80 5.84
C LEU A 148 -17.59 6.32 4.41
N GLY A 149 -18.65 6.93 3.88
CA GLY A 149 -18.66 7.55 2.55
C GLY A 149 -17.63 8.67 2.41
N ARG A 150 -17.54 9.58 3.40
CA ARG A 150 -16.53 10.65 3.43
C ARG A 150 -15.11 10.08 3.49
N TRP A 151 -14.89 9.08 4.35
CA TRP A 151 -13.59 8.41 4.50
C TRP A 151 -13.18 7.72 3.19
N SER A 152 -14.09 6.98 2.56
CA SER A 152 -13.87 6.28 1.30
C SER A 152 -13.54 7.24 0.16
N ALA A 153 -14.29 8.34 0.03
CA ALA A 153 -14.02 9.37 -0.96
C ALA A 153 -12.66 10.04 -0.76
N ALA A 154 -12.27 10.31 0.49
CA ALA A 154 -10.94 10.86 0.79
C ALA A 154 -9.83 9.86 0.44
N THR A 155 -10.02 8.57 0.73
CA THR A 155 -9.09 7.49 0.36
C THR A 155 -8.93 7.41 -1.15
N ALA A 156 -10.05 7.40 -1.90
CA ALA A 156 -10.04 7.34 -3.36
C ALA A 156 -9.29 8.53 -3.99
N ARG A 157 -9.49 9.75 -3.46
CA ARG A 157 -8.75 10.95 -3.90
C ARG A 157 -7.24 10.83 -3.69
N LEU A 158 -6.81 10.23 -2.57
CA LEU A 158 -5.39 10.04 -2.28
C LEU A 158 -4.76 9.00 -3.21
N PHE A 159 -5.44 7.90 -3.49
CA PHE A 159 -4.93 6.85 -4.39
C PHE A 159 -4.97 7.24 -5.88
N GLY A 160 -5.82 8.19 -6.25
CA GLY A 160 -6.06 8.58 -7.64
C GLY A 160 -6.74 7.46 -8.45
N PRO A 161 -7.00 7.69 -9.74
CA PRO A 161 -7.50 6.63 -10.63
C PRO A 161 -6.50 5.46 -10.67
N ALA A 162 -7.02 4.24 -10.75
CA ALA A 162 -6.19 3.06 -10.95
C ALA A 162 -5.33 3.26 -12.21
N VAL A 163 -4.01 3.02 -12.10
CA VAL A 163 -3.13 3.00 -13.27
C VAL A 163 -3.62 1.84 -14.14
N THR A 164 -4.39 2.17 -15.17
CA THR A 164 -4.75 1.21 -16.21
C THR A 164 -3.46 1.03 -17.00
N ARG A 165 -2.83 -0.15 -16.95
CA ARG A 165 -1.74 -0.47 -17.86
C ARG A 165 -2.30 -0.24 -19.26
N ALA A 166 -1.74 0.72 -20.00
CA ALA A 166 -1.95 0.76 -21.44
C ALA A 166 -1.50 -0.61 -21.96
N SER A 167 -2.44 -1.37 -22.50
CA SER A 167 -2.19 -2.65 -23.14
C SER A 167 -1.13 -2.39 -24.20
N SER A 168 0.11 -2.83 -23.97
CA SER A 168 1.08 -2.96 -25.04
C SER A 168 0.48 -3.98 -26.00
N SER A 169 -0.03 -3.51 -27.13
CA SER A 169 -0.46 -4.34 -28.23
C SER A 169 0.77 -5.04 -28.79
N SER A 170 1.15 -6.18 -28.20
CA SER A 170 1.98 -7.15 -28.88
C SER A 170 1.11 -7.78 -29.96
N THR A 171 1.20 -7.22 -31.17
CA THR A 171 0.73 -7.87 -32.39
C THR A 171 1.30 -9.28 -32.42
N PRO A 172 0.46 -10.34 -32.45
CA PRO A 172 0.98 -11.69 -32.59
C PRO A 172 1.57 -11.82 -34.00
N SER A 173 2.86 -12.08 -34.09
CA SER A 173 3.51 -12.48 -35.33
C SER A 173 2.89 -13.78 -35.80
N ARG A 174 2.31 -13.75 -36.99
CA ARG A 174 1.69 -14.91 -37.63
C ARG A 174 2.82 -15.90 -38.01
N PRO A 175 2.75 -17.18 -37.62
CA PRO A 175 3.74 -18.15 -38.07
C PRO A 175 3.60 -18.37 -39.58
N ALA A 176 4.73 -18.34 -40.29
CA ALA A 176 4.82 -18.68 -41.70
C ALA A 176 4.41 -20.14 -41.90
N ARG A 177 3.41 -20.39 -42.76
CA ARG A 177 3.13 -21.74 -43.26
C ARG A 177 4.21 -22.09 -44.28
N GLY A 178 5.12 -22.99 -43.90
CA GLY A 178 5.97 -23.71 -44.87
C GLY A 178 5.14 -24.74 -45.65
N PRO A 179 5.57 -25.13 -46.86
CA PRO A 179 4.80 -26.00 -47.72
C PRO A 179 4.83 -27.44 -47.20
N VAL A 180 3.69 -28.12 -47.31
CA VAL A 180 3.54 -29.55 -47.03
C VAL A 180 4.01 -30.34 -48.26
N PRO A 181 4.96 -31.29 -48.14
CA PRO A 181 5.13 -32.39 -49.09
C PRO A 181 4.15 -33.53 -48.81
#